data_AF-A0A943TR78-F1
#
_entry.id   AF-A0A943TR78-F1
#
_cell.length_a   1.000
_cell.length_b   1.000
_cell.length_c   1.000
_cell.angle_alpha   90.00
_cell.angle_beta   90.00
_cell.angle_gamma   90.00
#
_symmetry.space_group_name_H-M   'P 1'
#
loop_
_entity.id
_entity.type
_entity.pdbx_description
1 polymer ?
#
loop_
_entity_poly.entity_id
_entity_poly.type
_entity_poly.pdbx_seq_one_letter_code
_entity_poly.pdbx_strand_id
1 'polypeptide(L)'
;MGSALQAMSLKIWSIPLLNIGKPRVLKRAKGIVAKPMPEYWYDKRDNLIKDGDTEEVIKQKEFNQTIAAPNKPYFMIYVYPALKKKTKKYEEDTNHSAIMKFSRYGINSIQDLYDYDPKNETMQEFISSYENKIPVSQNNCVVNRICRLIESEFSLGENPKNSNIAFDYSILKSNAQYSRYKYNEIANLYEVYKIKVKRFIYEMKEEKFEDYQMYWHKEMLLRYFVKECSKICSNEFELCNILIDLCYGTENGKQFVWDICGQTIIRILMNKYENKINYPKLVDVDGDFEYCGNQLKMEHMEVIGEEL
;
A
#
# COMPACT_ATOMS: atom_id res chain seq x y z
N MET A 1 -6.37 5.76 -0.72
CA MET A 1 -5.00 6.26 -0.95
C MET A 1 -4.46 6.05 -2.37
N GLY A 2 -4.89 5.03 -3.13
CA GLY A 2 -4.54 4.92 -4.56
C GLY A 2 -5.09 6.07 -5.43
N SER A 3 -6.21 6.69 -5.03
CA SER A 3 -6.93 7.67 -5.87
C SER A 3 -6.22 9.02 -6.04
N ALA A 4 -5.48 9.53 -5.06
CA ALA A 4 -4.84 10.85 -5.19
C ALA A 4 -3.62 10.81 -6.15
N LEU A 5 -2.80 9.77 -6.05
CA LEU A 5 -1.70 9.51 -6.98
C LEU A 5 -2.19 8.96 -8.33
N GLN A 6 -3.30 8.21 -8.39
CA GLN A 6 -3.96 7.87 -9.67
C GLN A 6 -4.59 9.09 -10.34
N ALA A 7 -5.16 10.03 -9.58
CA ALA A 7 -5.73 11.27 -10.10
C ALA A 7 -4.64 12.25 -10.54
N MET A 8 -3.53 12.36 -9.79
CA MET A 8 -2.34 13.11 -10.24
C MET A 8 -1.68 12.43 -11.43
N SER A 9 -1.62 11.09 -11.49
CA SER A 9 -1.25 10.37 -12.71
C SER A 9 -2.13 10.84 -13.86
N LEU A 10 -3.46 10.70 -13.79
CA LEU A 10 -4.38 11.14 -14.84
C LEU A 10 -4.18 12.62 -15.28
N LYS A 11 -3.86 13.54 -14.36
CA LYS A 11 -3.57 14.96 -14.69
C LYS A 11 -2.14 15.23 -15.18
N ILE A 12 -1.13 14.47 -14.75
CA ILE A 12 0.26 14.54 -15.24
C ILE A 12 0.38 13.92 -16.63
N TRP A 13 -0.50 12.97 -16.98
CA TRP A 13 -0.64 12.42 -18.34
C TRP A 13 -1.05 13.49 -19.39
N SER A 14 -1.60 14.63 -18.93
CA SER A 14 -1.90 15.81 -19.74
C SER A 14 -0.65 16.66 -20.06
N ILE A 15 0.47 16.44 -19.35
CA ILE A 15 1.71 17.18 -19.56
C ILE A 15 2.44 16.58 -20.78
N PRO A 16 2.66 17.35 -21.87
CA PRO A 16 3.22 16.84 -23.13
C PRO A 16 4.60 16.17 -22.99
N LEU A 17 5.33 16.45 -21.90
CA LEU A 17 6.70 16.01 -21.68
C LEU A 17 6.83 14.58 -21.13
N LEU A 18 5.81 14.02 -20.46
CA LEU A 18 5.89 12.66 -19.90
C LEU A 18 5.36 11.57 -20.82
N ASN A 19 4.73 11.97 -21.92
CA ASN A 19 4.03 11.09 -22.82
C ASN A 19 4.86 10.92 -24.10
N ILE A 20 6.09 10.41 -24.02
CA ILE A 20 6.93 10.31 -25.23
C ILE A 20 6.54 9.07 -26.07
N GLY A 21 5.91 8.07 -25.44
CA GLY A 21 5.49 6.80 -26.08
C GLY A 21 4.02 6.71 -26.51
N LYS A 22 3.03 7.09 -25.67
CA LYS A 22 1.61 6.90 -26.05
C LYS A 22 1.08 7.82 -27.16
N PRO A 23 1.48 9.10 -27.31
CA PRO A 23 0.99 9.91 -28.42
C PRO A 23 1.57 9.43 -29.75
N ARG A 24 2.65 8.65 -29.80
CA ARG A 24 3.08 8.00 -31.05
C ARG A 24 2.10 6.95 -31.52
N VAL A 25 1.62 6.10 -30.62
CA VAL A 25 0.65 5.03 -30.95
C VAL A 25 -0.68 5.66 -31.39
N LEU A 26 -1.15 6.69 -30.68
CA LEU A 26 -2.35 7.46 -31.03
C LEU A 26 -2.20 8.27 -32.33
N LYS A 27 -1.05 8.89 -32.59
CA LYS A 27 -0.77 9.63 -33.83
C LYS A 27 -0.61 8.69 -35.03
N ARG A 28 -0.06 7.48 -34.84
CA ARG A 28 0.03 6.44 -35.87
C ARG A 28 -1.35 5.91 -36.25
N ALA A 29 -2.25 5.76 -35.29
CA ALA A 29 -3.67 5.46 -35.55
C ALA A 29 -4.40 6.60 -36.30
N LYS A 30 -3.90 7.84 -36.20
CA LYS A 30 -4.36 9.01 -36.97
C LYS A 30 -3.56 9.25 -38.27
N GLY A 31 -2.75 8.29 -38.72
CA GLY A 31 -2.00 8.38 -39.98
C GLY A 31 -0.71 9.23 -39.94
N ILE A 32 -0.31 9.77 -38.78
CA ILE A 32 0.91 10.56 -38.64
C ILE A 32 2.07 9.63 -38.30
N VAL A 33 2.99 9.42 -39.26
CA VAL A 33 4.21 8.63 -39.06
C VAL A 33 5.24 9.47 -38.30
N ALA A 34 5.34 9.26 -36.99
CA ALA A 34 6.42 9.84 -36.20
C ALA A 34 7.74 9.10 -36.49
N LYS A 35 8.81 9.83 -36.84
CA LYS A 35 10.17 9.27 -36.98
C LYS A 35 10.57 8.56 -35.68
N PRO A 36 11.23 7.39 -35.71
CA PRO A 36 11.70 6.71 -34.51
C PRO A 36 12.59 7.62 -33.65
N MET A 37 12.60 7.40 -32.34
CA MET A 37 13.46 8.20 -31.46
C MET A 37 14.88 7.68 -31.65
N PRO A 38 15.90 8.55 -31.82
CA PRO A 38 17.24 8.05 -32.03
C PRO A 38 17.72 7.25 -30.82
N GLU A 39 18.36 6.10 -31.07
CA GLU A 39 18.74 5.16 -30.02
C GLU A 39 19.76 5.76 -29.06
N TYR A 40 20.68 6.57 -29.58
CA TYR A 40 21.68 7.33 -28.81
C TYR A 40 21.09 8.32 -27.78
N TRP A 41 19.78 8.61 -27.79
CA TRP A 41 19.14 9.42 -26.73
C TRP A 41 18.83 8.63 -25.47
N TYR A 42 18.68 7.31 -25.56
CA TYR A 42 18.22 6.46 -24.47
C TYR A 42 19.03 5.17 -24.28
N ASP A 43 19.88 4.78 -25.22
CA ASP A 43 20.85 3.70 -25.03
C ASP A 43 22.26 4.29 -24.91
N LYS A 44 22.90 4.08 -23.76
CA LYS A 44 24.28 4.51 -23.52
C LYS A 44 25.28 3.72 -24.39
N ARG A 45 24.92 2.52 -24.85
CA ARG A 45 25.79 1.65 -25.66
C ARG A 45 26.10 2.27 -27.03
N ASP A 46 25.16 3.03 -27.58
CA ASP A 46 25.34 3.69 -28.88
C ASP A 46 26.28 4.89 -28.81
N ASN A 47 26.51 5.41 -27.61
CA ASN A 47 27.43 6.52 -27.36
C ASN A 47 28.82 6.04 -26.92
N LEU A 48 29.13 4.75 -27.02
CA LEU A 48 30.48 4.25 -26.74
C LEU A 48 31.46 4.75 -27.81
N ILE A 49 32.59 5.30 -27.34
CA ILE A 49 33.71 5.69 -28.19
C ILE A 49 34.34 4.41 -28.75
N LYS A 50 34.57 4.38 -30.07
CA LYS A 50 35.14 3.25 -30.79
C LYS A 50 36.50 3.65 -31.36
N ASP A 51 37.37 2.66 -31.52
CA ASP A 51 38.67 2.84 -32.17
C ASP A 51 38.44 3.27 -33.63
N GLY A 52 38.86 4.49 -33.98
CA GLY A 52 38.67 5.09 -35.30
C GLY A 52 37.60 6.18 -35.40
N ASP A 53 36.93 6.54 -34.30
CA ASP A 53 36.07 7.73 -34.28
C ASP A 53 36.90 9.01 -34.49
N THR A 54 36.37 9.96 -35.26
CA THR A 54 36.98 11.29 -35.41
C THR A 54 36.82 12.11 -34.13
N GLU A 55 37.68 13.10 -33.91
CA GLU A 55 37.59 13.98 -32.72
C GLU A 55 36.21 14.63 -32.56
N GLU A 56 35.54 14.95 -33.66
CA GLU A 56 34.18 15.50 -33.65
C GLU A 56 33.14 14.48 -33.16
N VAL A 57 33.24 13.23 -33.61
CA VAL A 57 32.35 12.14 -33.20
C VAL A 57 32.59 11.79 -31.72
N ILE A 58 33.83 11.81 -31.27
CA ILE A 58 34.19 11.60 -29.87
C ILE A 58 33.50 12.65 -28.99
N LYS A 59 33.68 13.95 -29.31
CA LYS A 59 33.04 15.04 -28.56
C LYS A 59 31.51 14.92 -28.55
N GLN A 60 30.90 14.53 -29.67
CA GLN A 60 29.45 14.33 -29.72
C GLN A 60 28.99 13.16 -28.85
N LYS A 61 29.71 12.04 -28.87
CA LYS A 61 29.41 10.86 -28.05
C LYS A 61 29.58 11.15 -26.56
N GLU A 62 30.65 11.84 -26.17
CA GLU A 62 30.87 12.31 -24.80
C GLU A 62 29.70 13.18 -24.34
N PHE A 63 29.31 14.18 -25.12
CA PHE A 63 28.15 15.01 -24.81
C PHE A 63 26.88 14.17 -24.69
N ASN A 64 26.61 13.27 -25.63
CA ASN A 64 25.43 12.40 -25.59
C ASN A 64 25.42 11.50 -24.34
N GLN A 65 26.56 10.99 -23.88
CA GLN A 65 26.63 10.20 -22.64
C GLN A 65 26.18 11.00 -21.41
N THR A 66 26.42 12.32 -21.40
CA THR A 66 25.99 13.20 -20.29
C THR A 66 24.48 13.48 -20.29
N ILE A 67 23.84 13.52 -21.46
CA ILE A 67 22.41 13.85 -21.60
C ILE A 67 21.51 12.63 -21.81
N ALA A 68 22.06 11.46 -22.14
CA ALA A 68 21.31 10.24 -22.39
C ALA A 68 20.51 9.81 -21.14
N ALA A 69 19.25 9.44 -21.36
CA ALA A 69 18.32 9.07 -20.30
C ALA A 69 17.90 7.60 -20.40
N PRO A 70 18.77 6.63 -20.05
CA PRO A 70 18.47 5.20 -20.20
C PRO A 70 17.46 4.68 -19.19
N ASN A 71 17.47 5.26 -17.98
CA ASN A 71 16.60 4.83 -16.89
C ASN A 71 15.41 5.77 -16.78
N LYS A 72 14.23 5.18 -16.52
CA LYS A 72 13.01 5.94 -16.25
C LYS A 72 13.17 6.76 -14.96
N PRO A 73 12.59 7.97 -14.87
CA PRO A 73 12.60 8.73 -13.62
C PRO A 73 12.01 7.94 -12.45
N TYR A 74 12.57 8.10 -11.25
CA TYR A 74 12.11 7.46 -10.01
C TYR A 74 10.58 7.44 -9.84
N PHE A 75 9.88 8.57 -10.08
CA PHE A 75 8.42 8.65 -10.01
C PHE A 75 7.67 7.52 -10.76
N MET A 76 8.25 6.99 -11.84
CA MET A 76 7.65 5.94 -12.64
C MET A 76 7.41 4.63 -11.87
N ILE A 77 8.00 4.43 -10.68
CA ILE A 77 7.67 3.30 -9.81
C ILE A 77 6.19 3.32 -9.38
N TYR A 78 5.58 4.51 -9.25
CA TYR A 78 4.15 4.62 -8.88
C TYR A 78 3.22 4.31 -10.06
N VAL A 79 3.74 4.39 -11.29
CA VAL A 79 2.99 4.11 -12.52
C VAL A 79 3.14 2.64 -12.93
N TYR A 80 4.31 2.04 -12.72
CA TYR A 80 4.65 0.70 -13.19
C TYR A 80 4.98 -0.24 -12.03
N PRO A 81 4.04 -1.13 -11.61
CA PRO A 81 4.26 -2.06 -10.49
C PRO A 81 5.47 -2.98 -10.67
N ALA A 82 5.72 -3.46 -11.88
CA ALA A 82 6.88 -4.30 -12.18
C ALA A 82 8.21 -3.54 -11.98
N LEU A 83 8.25 -2.25 -12.36
CA LEU A 83 9.40 -1.39 -12.13
C LEU A 83 9.62 -1.15 -10.64
N LYS A 84 8.54 -0.86 -9.89
CA LYS A 84 8.60 -0.73 -8.43
C LYS A 84 9.17 -1.97 -7.76
N LYS A 85 8.69 -3.16 -8.13
CA LYS A 85 9.20 -4.44 -7.62
C LYS A 85 10.69 -4.63 -7.94
N LYS A 86 11.11 -4.30 -9.16
CA LYS A 86 12.51 -4.39 -9.59
C LYS A 86 13.41 -3.44 -8.80
N THR A 87 13.00 -2.18 -8.62
CA THR A 87 13.75 -1.17 -7.86
C THR A 87 13.85 -1.56 -6.38
N LYS A 88 12.73 -1.95 -5.76
CA LYS A 88 12.71 -2.37 -4.35
C LYS A 88 13.61 -3.58 -4.10
N LYS A 89 13.52 -4.60 -4.96
CA LYS A 89 14.40 -5.77 -4.85
C LYS A 89 15.87 -5.38 -4.96
N TYR A 90 16.21 -4.50 -5.91
CA TYR A 90 17.57 -4.03 -6.09
C TYR A 90 18.09 -3.27 -4.86
N GLU A 91 17.26 -2.43 -4.24
CA GLU A 91 17.58 -1.74 -2.98
C GLU A 91 17.78 -2.75 -1.82
N GLU A 92 16.90 -3.74 -1.68
CA GLU A 92 17.01 -4.80 -0.66
C GLU A 92 18.31 -5.63 -0.81
N ASP A 93 18.58 -6.11 -2.03
CA ASP A 93 19.79 -6.87 -2.35
C ASP A 93 21.07 -6.04 -2.09
N THR A 94 21.01 -4.74 -2.41
CA THR A 94 22.12 -3.81 -2.16
C THR A 94 22.31 -3.55 -0.67
N ASN A 95 21.23 -3.33 0.09
CA ASN A 95 21.30 -3.12 1.54
C ASN A 95 21.88 -4.35 2.24
N HIS A 96 21.45 -5.56 1.86
CA HIS A 96 22.04 -6.80 2.36
C HIS A 96 23.54 -6.87 2.04
N SER A 97 23.94 -6.49 0.82
CA SER A 97 25.36 -6.44 0.42
C SER A 97 26.15 -5.38 1.20
N ALA A 98 25.54 -4.23 1.51
CA ALA A 98 26.14 -3.15 2.28
C ALA A 98 26.38 -3.59 3.74
N ILE A 99 25.40 -4.25 4.36
CA ILE A 99 25.54 -4.85 5.70
C ILE A 99 26.73 -5.82 5.71
N MET A 100 26.77 -6.76 4.76
CA MET A 100 27.82 -7.78 4.72
C MET A 100 29.22 -7.19 4.57
N LYS A 101 29.38 -6.09 3.83
CA LYS A 101 30.68 -5.44 3.59
C LYS A 101 31.08 -4.44 4.68
N PHE A 102 30.10 -3.74 5.25
CA PHE A 102 30.33 -2.53 6.03
C PHE A 102 29.70 -2.56 7.43
N SER A 103 29.21 -3.71 7.91
CA SER A 103 28.63 -3.86 9.25
C SER A 103 29.54 -3.34 10.37
N ARG A 104 30.87 -3.46 10.23
CA ARG A 104 31.85 -2.93 11.20
C ARG A 104 31.79 -1.40 11.40
N TYR A 105 31.18 -0.68 10.47
CA TYR A 105 31.00 0.77 10.49
C TYR A 105 29.57 1.18 10.90
N GLY A 106 28.74 0.23 11.33
CA GLY A 106 27.33 0.49 11.70
C GLY A 106 26.40 0.75 10.51
N ILE A 107 26.83 0.43 9.29
CA ILE A 107 26.06 0.64 8.06
C ILE A 107 25.05 -0.49 7.87
N ASN A 108 23.77 -0.15 7.84
CA ASN A 108 22.65 -1.07 7.63
C ASN A 108 21.91 -0.83 6.30
N SER A 109 22.17 0.28 5.63
CA SER A 109 21.53 0.64 4.37
C SER A 109 22.47 1.41 3.44
N ILE A 110 22.09 1.52 2.16
CA ILE A 110 22.76 2.42 1.22
C ILE A 110 22.65 3.89 1.67
N GLN A 111 21.59 4.26 2.39
CA GLN A 111 21.40 5.61 2.91
C GLN A 111 22.43 5.92 4.00
N ASP A 112 22.63 5.00 4.95
CA ASP A 112 23.64 5.13 5.99
C ASP A 112 25.04 5.30 5.37
N LEU A 113 25.29 4.64 4.24
CA LEU A 113 26.53 4.78 3.48
C LEU A 113 26.69 6.18 2.85
N TYR A 114 25.62 6.80 2.37
CA TYR A 114 25.65 8.20 1.91
C TYR A 114 25.92 9.18 3.05
N ASP A 115 25.37 8.91 4.23
CA ASP A 115 25.47 9.80 5.40
C ASP A 115 26.77 9.60 6.19
N TYR A 116 27.46 8.47 6.00
CA TYR A 116 28.72 8.15 6.68
C TYR A 116 29.88 9.04 6.21
N ASP A 117 30.65 9.60 7.16
CA ASP A 117 31.84 10.41 6.89
C ASP A 117 32.94 10.10 7.95
N PRO A 118 34.22 9.89 7.57
CA PRO A 118 34.80 9.91 6.22
C PRO A 118 34.55 8.63 5.41
N LYS A 119 34.22 8.79 4.12
CA LYS A 119 34.07 7.67 3.18
C LYS A 119 35.43 7.17 2.69
N ASN A 120 35.65 5.86 2.74
CA ASN A 120 36.83 5.24 2.13
C ASN A 120 36.61 4.95 0.63
N GLU A 121 37.67 4.61 -0.09
CA GLU A 121 37.62 4.31 -1.53
C GLU A 121 36.62 3.19 -1.86
N THR A 122 36.62 2.09 -1.08
CA THR A 122 35.69 0.97 -1.29
C THR A 122 34.21 1.35 -1.09
N MET A 123 33.91 2.28 -0.19
CA MET A 123 32.57 2.82 0.01
C MET A 123 32.15 3.68 -1.18
N GLN A 124 33.06 4.51 -1.70
CA GLN A 124 32.81 5.34 -2.88
C GLN A 124 32.59 4.50 -4.15
N GLU A 125 33.39 3.45 -4.35
CA GLU A 125 33.20 2.48 -5.44
C GLU A 125 31.85 1.76 -5.33
N PHE A 126 31.45 1.42 -4.10
CA PHE A 126 30.16 0.76 -3.85
C PHE A 126 28.98 1.69 -4.19
N ILE A 127 29.03 2.95 -3.74
CA ILE A 127 28.03 3.97 -4.10
C ILE A 127 27.97 4.13 -5.62
N SER A 128 29.12 4.29 -6.27
CA SER A 128 29.21 4.46 -7.73
C SER A 128 28.61 3.25 -8.47
N SER A 129 28.88 2.03 -8.01
CA SER A 129 28.28 0.82 -8.59
C SER A 129 26.77 0.77 -8.38
N TYR A 130 26.26 1.26 -7.24
CA TYR A 130 24.84 1.33 -6.96
C TYR A 130 24.11 2.31 -7.89
N GLU A 131 24.61 3.55 -7.97
CA GLU A 131 24.01 4.61 -8.80
C GLU A 131 23.98 4.22 -10.28
N ASN A 132 25.00 3.51 -10.77
CA ASN A 132 25.06 3.08 -12.16
C ASN A 132 24.10 1.94 -12.52
N LYS A 133 23.69 1.12 -11.53
CA LYS A 133 22.90 -0.10 -11.75
C LYS A 133 21.46 0.02 -11.27
N ILE A 134 21.12 1.08 -10.52
CA ILE A 134 19.76 1.30 -10.07
C ILE A 134 18.78 1.38 -11.26
N PRO A 135 17.64 0.65 -11.24
CA PRO A 135 16.74 0.55 -12.38
C PRO A 135 16.03 1.85 -12.79
N VAL A 136 16.11 2.89 -11.96
CA VAL A 136 15.42 4.17 -12.13
C VAL A 136 16.39 5.33 -11.93
N SER A 137 16.19 6.41 -12.66
CA SER A 137 16.99 7.62 -12.50
C SER A 137 16.55 8.40 -11.25
N GLN A 138 17.52 8.65 -10.37
CA GLN A 138 17.37 9.46 -9.15
C GLN A 138 17.69 10.95 -9.38
N ASN A 139 17.77 11.41 -10.63
CA ASN A 139 18.09 12.79 -10.95
C ASN A 139 16.99 13.76 -10.46
N ASN A 140 17.36 15.02 -10.20
CA ASN A 140 16.46 16.08 -9.75
C ASN A 140 15.57 16.66 -10.87
N CYS A 141 15.03 15.80 -11.75
CA CYS A 141 14.04 16.24 -12.75
C CYS A 141 12.76 16.71 -12.03
N VAL A 142 11.98 17.57 -12.71
CA VAL A 142 10.77 18.20 -12.15
C VAL A 142 9.84 17.17 -11.49
N VAL A 143 9.62 16.04 -12.14
CA VAL A 143 8.70 15.01 -11.63
C VAL A 143 9.26 14.28 -10.42
N ASN A 144 10.56 13.98 -10.38
CA ASN A 144 11.18 13.38 -9.19
C ASN A 144 11.19 14.34 -8.01
N ARG A 145 11.38 15.64 -8.25
CA ARG A 145 11.28 16.67 -7.19
C ARG A 145 9.89 16.74 -6.59
N ILE A 146 8.85 16.76 -7.43
CA ILE A 146 7.45 16.72 -6.97
C ILE A 146 7.17 15.41 -6.22
N CYS A 147 7.66 14.28 -6.73
CA CYS A 147 7.52 12.99 -6.08
C CYS A 147 8.07 13.00 -4.65
N ARG A 148 9.31 13.49 -4.46
CA ARG A 148 9.96 13.58 -3.15
C ARG A 148 9.25 14.56 -2.22
N LEU A 149 8.76 15.68 -2.74
CA LEU A 149 7.97 16.64 -1.97
C LEU A 149 6.69 15.99 -1.43
N ILE A 150 5.98 15.23 -2.26
CA ILE A 150 4.77 14.50 -1.82
C ILE A 150 5.16 13.41 -0.81
N GLU A 151 6.25 12.67 -1.05
CA GLU A 151 6.72 11.65 -0.11
C GLU A 151 7.07 12.22 1.26
N SER A 152 7.68 13.41 1.32
CA SER A 152 8.03 14.08 2.58
C SER A 152 6.80 14.59 3.33
N GLU A 153 5.77 15.08 2.63
CA GLU A 153 4.54 15.57 3.27
C GLU A 153 3.66 14.43 3.79
N PHE A 154 3.58 13.33 3.04
CA PHE A 154 2.63 12.25 3.33
C PHE A 154 3.24 11.06 4.04
N SER A 155 4.54 11.08 4.36
CA SER A 155 5.27 9.96 4.98
C SER A 155 4.85 8.61 4.38
N LEU A 156 4.81 8.52 3.03
CA LEU A 156 4.13 7.46 2.25
C LEU A 156 4.61 6.00 2.51
N GLY A 157 5.56 5.80 3.43
CA GLY A 157 6.08 4.50 3.87
C GLY A 157 5.71 4.11 5.31
N GLU A 158 5.35 5.06 6.17
CA GLU A 158 4.69 4.73 7.42
C GLU A 158 3.19 4.77 7.10
N ASN A 159 2.50 3.62 7.21
CA ASN A 159 1.05 3.68 7.48
C ASN A 159 0.89 4.80 8.50
N PRO A 160 0.04 5.82 8.29
CA PRO A 160 -0.17 6.83 9.31
C PRO A 160 -0.43 6.04 10.57
N LYS A 161 0.57 5.96 11.46
CA LYS A 161 0.46 5.14 12.66
C LYS A 161 -0.78 5.71 13.28
N ASN A 162 -1.81 4.85 13.37
CA ASN A 162 -3.13 5.19 13.86
C ASN A 162 -2.91 6.25 14.92
N SER A 163 -3.55 7.42 14.75
CA SER A 163 -3.58 8.48 15.77
C SER A 163 -3.36 7.86 17.14
N ASN A 164 -2.42 8.34 17.96
CA ASN A 164 -2.04 7.79 19.29
C ASN A 164 -3.22 7.48 20.24
N ILE A 165 -4.44 7.79 19.82
CA ILE A 165 -5.72 7.36 20.34
C ILE A 165 -5.93 5.86 20.06
N ALA A 166 -5.76 5.05 21.10
CA ALA A 166 -6.22 3.66 21.09
C ALA A 166 -7.74 3.62 20.87
N PHE A 167 -8.21 2.79 19.92
CA PHE A 167 -9.64 2.59 19.71
C PHE A 167 -10.25 1.87 20.91
N ASP A 168 -11.21 2.51 21.57
CA ASP A 168 -11.96 1.92 22.67
C ASP A 168 -13.00 0.93 22.13
N TYR A 169 -12.63 -0.35 22.10
CA TYR A 169 -13.51 -1.44 21.65
C TYR A 169 -14.67 -1.72 22.62
N SER A 170 -14.69 -1.15 23.82
CA SER A 170 -15.80 -1.29 24.76
C SER A 170 -17.10 -0.67 24.21
N ILE A 171 -17.00 0.25 23.25
CA ILE A 171 -18.15 0.80 22.53
C ILE A 171 -19.00 -0.29 21.86
N LEU A 172 -18.36 -1.36 21.40
CA LEU A 172 -18.99 -2.48 20.69
C LEU A 172 -19.63 -3.51 21.64
N LYS A 173 -19.42 -3.38 22.96
CA LYS A 173 -19.92 -4.32 23.96
C LYS A 173 -21.26 -3.89 24.51
N SER A 174 -22.07 -4.90 24.85
CA SER A 174 -23.29 -4.75 25.63
C SER A 174 -23.02 -4.82 27.13
N ASN A 175 -24.04 -4.58 27.95
CA ASN A 175 -23.96 -4.78 29.40
C ASN A 175 -24.02 -6.26 29.84
N ALA A 176 -24.14 -7.21 28.89
CA ALA A 176 -24.18 -8.63 29.19
C ALA A 176 -22.88 -9.12 29.83
N GLN A 177 -23.01 -9.92 30.89
CA GLN A 177 -21.87 -10.54 31.57
C GLN A 177 -21.71 -11.98 31.11
N TYR A 178 -20.47 -12.47 31.10
CA TYR A 178 -20.15 -13.84 30.75
C TYR A 178 -19.30 -14.53 31.80
N SER A 179 -19.43 -15.85 31.90
CA SER A 179 -18.60 -16.64 32.80
C SER A 179 -17.23 -16.93 32.20
N ARG A 180 -16.22 -17.09 33.07
CA ARG A 180 -14.87 -17.51 32.66
C ARG A 180 -14.86 -18.86 31.94
N TYR A 181 -15.77 -19.76 32.32
CA TYR A 181 -15.94 -21.05 31.65
C TYR A 181 -16.32 -20.88 30.18
N LYS A 182 -17.36 -20.11 29.88
CA LYS A 182 -17.79 -19.84 28.49
C LYS A 182 -16.70 -19.12 27.69
N TYR A 183 -16.00 -18.17 28.32
CA TYR A 183 -14.86 -17.50 27.69
C TYR A 183 -13.81 -18.51 27.23
N ASN A 184 -13.40 -19.45 28.11
CA ASN A 184 -12.39 -20.45 27.78
C ASN A 184 -12.86 -21.40 26.67
N GLU A 185 -14.13 -21.83 26.69
CA GLU A 185 -14.69 -22.72 25.66
C GLU A 185 -14.72 -22.04 24.28
N ILE A 186 -15.13 -20.77 24.21
CA ILE A 186 -15.09 -19.99 22.97
C ILE A 186 -13.65 -19.73 22.52
N ALA A 187 -12.73 -19.46 23.44
CA ALA A 187 -11.31 -19.28 23.12
C ALA A 187 -10.70 -20.55 22.50
N ASN A 188 -11.02 -21.73 23.05
CA ASN A 188 -10.62 -23.01 22.48
C ASN A 188 -11.18 -23.21 21.06
N LEU A 189 -12.46 -22.90 20.86
CA LEU A 189 -13.09 -22.98 19.54
C LEU A 189 -12.43 -22.01 18.53
N TYR A 190 -12.02 -20.83 18.97
CA TYR A 190 -11.32 -19.85 18.14
C TYR A 190 -9.92 -20.33 17.73
N GLU A 191 -9.18 -21.03 18.59
CA GLU A 191 -7.92 -21.66 18.19
C GLU A 191 -8.12 -22.71 17.09
N VAL A 192 -9.16 -23.54 17.23
CA VAL A 192 -9.56 -24.51 16.20
C VAL A 192 -9.92 -23.80 14.89
N TYR A 193 -10.64 -22.68 14.96
CA TYR A 193 -10.92 -21.83 13.79
C TYR A 193 -9.65 -21.39 13.08
N LYS A 194 -8.70 -20.81 13.80
CA LYS A 194 -7.44 -20.33 13.22
C LYS A 194 -6.67 -21.43 12.51
N ILE A 195 -6.65 -22.64 13.07
CA ILE A 195 -6.00 -23.80 12.46
C ILE A 195 -6.72 -24.18 11.15
N LYS A 196 -8.05 -24.29 11.16
CA LYS A 196 -8.83 -24.65 9.97
C LYS A 196 -8.69 -23.63 8.84
N VAL A 197 -8.73 -22.33 9.16
CA VAL A 197 -8.55 -21.26 8.16
C VAL A 197 -7.15 -21.30 7.55
N LYS A 198 -6.11 -21.47 8.37
CA LYS A 198 -4.72 -21.59 7.86
C LYS A 198 -4.57 -22.78 6.92
N ARG A 199 -5.10 -23.95 7.31
CA ARG A 199 -5.09 -25.15 6.49
C ARG A 199 -5.83 -24.95 5.17
N PHE A 200 -7.02 -24.35 5.23
CA PHE A 200 -7.79 -24.01 4.04
C PHE A 200 -7.00 -23.09 3.09
N ILE A 201 -6.43 -21.99 3.59
CA ILE A 201 -5.62 -21.08 2.76
C ILE A 201 -4.42 -21.81 2.10
N TYR A 202 -3.82 -22.77 2.80
CA TYR A 202 -2.74 -23.59 2.25
C TYR A 202 -3.25 -24.48 1.10
N GLU A 203 -4.31 -25.25 1.34
CA GLU A 203 -4.94 -26.14 0.34
C GLU A 203 -5.38 -25.34 -0.92
N MET A 204 -5.95 -24.14 -0.72
CA MET A 204 -6.35 -23.25 -1.84
C MET A 204 -5.17 -22.84 -2.74
N LYS A 205 -3.98 -22.61 -2.16
CA LYS A 205 -2.80 -22.21 -2.93
C LYS A 205 -2.23 -23.36 -3.76
N GLU A 206 -2.34 -24.59 -3.28
CA GLU A 206 -1.88 -25.77 -4.01
C GLU A 206 -2.85 -26.14 -5.15
N GLU A 207 -4.16 -26.12 -4.87
CA GLU A 207 -5.19 -26.62 -5.80
C GLU A 207 -5.69 -25.57 -6.81
N LYS A 208 -5.28 -24.29 -6.71
CA LYS A 208 -5.65 -23.19 -7.63
C LYS A 208 -7.16 -23.03 -7.85
N PHE A 209 -7.92 -23.00 -6.75
CA PHE A 209 -9.37 -22.78 -6.78
C PHE A 209 -9.77 -21.48 -7.49
N GLU A 210 -10.96 -21.50 -8.10
CA GLU A 210 -11.61 -20.30 -8.63
C GLU A 210 -12.24 -19.45 -7.50
N ASP A 211 -12.42 -18.15 -7.75
CA ASP A 211 -12.91 -17.16 -6.76
C ASP A 211 -14.25 -17.56 -6.11
N TYR A 212 -15.19 -18.08 -6.89
CA TYR A 212 -16.49 -18.52 -6.38
C TYR A 212 -16.36 -19.71 -5.41
N GLN A 213 -15.46 -20.66 -5.69
CA GLN A 213 -15.27 -21.82 -4.84
C GLN A 213 -14.63 -21.43 -3.50
N MET A 214 -13.73 -20.43 -3.52
CA MET A 214 -13.14 -19.86 -2.30
C MET A 214 -14.21 -19.21 -1.42
N TYR A 215 -15.12 -18.45 -2.02
CA TYR A 215 -16.23 -17.82 -1.32
C TYR A 215 -17.11 -18.84 -0.58
N TRP A 216 -17.57 -19.89 -1.28
CA TRP A 216 -18.45 -20.91 -0.67
C TRP A 216 -17.79 -21.69 0.45
N HIS A 217 -16.51 -22.05 0.31
CA HIS A 217 -15.81 -22.75 1.39
C HIS A 217 -15.65 -21.86 2.61
N LYS A 218 -15.29 -20.58 2.43
CA LYS A 218 -15.22 -19.62 3.53
C LYS A 218 -16.58 -19.50 4.23
N GLU A 219 -17.65 -19.39 3.45
CA GLU A 219 -19.03 -19.30 3.96
C GLU A 219 -19.44 -20.57 4.73
N MET A 220 -19.12 -21.77 4.24
CA MET A 220 -19.40 -23.02 4.94
C MET A 220 -18.63 -23.12 6.27
N LEU A 221 -17.35 -22.74 6.28
CA LEU A 221 -16.55 -22.68 7.50
C LEU A 221 -17.19 -21.72 8.50
N LEU A 222 -17.51 -20.49 8.08
CA LEU A 222 -18.12 -19.48 8.93
C LEU A 222 -19.44 -19.97 9.54
N ARG A 223 -20.34 -20.54 8.73
CA ARG A 223 -21.61 -21.11 9.21
C ARG A 223 -21.41 -22.23 10.24
N TYR A 224 -20.41 -23.09 10.03
CA TYR A 224 -20.06 -24.11 11.00
C TYR A 224 -19.64 -23.48 12.34
N PHE A 225 -18.78 -22.47 12.32
CA PHE A 225 -18.32 -21.81 13.54
C PHE A 225 -19.41 -21.01 14.25
N VAL A 226 -20.28 -20.31 13.50
CA VAL A 226 -21.47 -19.66 14.07
C VAL A 226 -22.31 -20.69 14.84
N LYS A 227 -22.57 -21.86 14.23
CA LYS A 227 -23.34 -22.94 14.87
C LYS A 227 -22.66 -23.48 16.12
N GLU A 228 -21.35 -23.71 16.10
CA GLU A 228 -20.62 -24.20 17.28
C GLU A 228 -20.59 -23.15 18.40
N CYS A 229 -20.39 -21.86 18.07
CA CYS A 229 -20.47 -20.77 19.04
C CYS A 229 -21.85 -20.73 19.72
N SER A 230 -22.94 -20.84 18.96
CA SER A 230 -24.30 -20.83 19.51
C SER A 230 -24.62 -22.00 20.44
N LYS A 231 -23.95 -23.15 20.27
CA LYS A 231 -24.08 -24.29 21.20
C LYS A 231 -23.44 -24.01 22.56
N ILE A 232 -22.32 -23.29 22.57
CA ILE A 232 -21.59 -22.94 23.79
C ILE A 232 -22.24 -21.75 24.49
N CYS A 233 -22.63 -20.74 23.71
CA CYS A 233 -23.21 -19.50 24.20
C CYS A 233 -24.44 -19.13 23.35
N SER A 234 -25.62 -19.42 23.88
CA SER A 234 -26.91 -19.13 23.23
C SER A 234 -27.28 -17.64 23.26
N ASN A 235 -26.69 -16.87 24.19
CA ASN A 235 -26.90 -15.43 24.26
C ASN A 235 -25.92 -14.71 23.33
N GLU A 236 -26.45 -14.12 22.27
CA GLU A 236 -25.68 -13.42 21.25
C GLU A 236 -24.89 -12.20 21.77
N PHE A 237 -25.42 -11.48 22.77
CA PHE A 237 -24.76 -10.33 23.39
C PHE A 237 -23.58 -10.76 24.27
N GLU A 238 -23.75 -11.88 24.97
CA GLU A 238 -22.70 -12.52 25.77
C GLU A 238 -21.57 -13.05 24.86
N LEU A 239 -21.91 -13.75 23.78
CA LEU A 239 -20.97 -14.24 22.78
C LEU A 239 -20.20 -13.08 22.13
N CYS A 240 -20.89 -12.00 21.77
CA CYS A 240 -20.28 -10.81 21.19
C CYS A 240 -19.24 -10.18 22.13
N ASN A 241 -19.58 -10.03 23.42
CA ASN A 241 -18.65 -9.51 24.42
C ASN A 241 -17.40 -10.39 24.55
N ILE A 242 -17.57 -11.72 24.60
CA ILE A 242 -16.45 -12.68 24.65
C ILE A 242 -15.54 -12.52 23.43
N LEU A 243 -16.11 -12.49 22.22
CA LEU A 243 -15.34 -12.40 20.98
C LEU A 243 -14.62 -11.06 20.83
N ILE A 244 -15.24 -9.96 21.27
CA ILE A 244 -14.59 -8.66 21.30
C ILE A 244 -13.36 -8.71 22.22
N ASP A 245 -13.53 -9.19 23.45
CA ASP A 245 -12.44 -9.24 24.44
C ASP A 245 -11.32 -10.21 24.03
N LEU A 246 -11.65 -11.28 23.29
CA LEU A 246 -10.68 -12.24 22.76
C LEU A 246 -9.89 -11.69 21.55
N CYS A 247 -10.56 -11.00 20.63
CA CYS A 247 -10.02 -10.74 19.30
C CYS A 247 -9.53 -9.31 19.07
N TYR A 248 -10.07 -8.30 19.75
CA TYR A 248 -9.70 -6.89 19.53
C TYR A 248 -8.32 -6.52 20.10
N GLY A 249 -7.75 -7.36 20.97
CA GLY A 249 -6.36 -7.26 21.41
C GLY A 249 -5.31 -7.69 20.36
N THR A 250 -5.74 -8.24 19.22
CA THR A 250 -4.85 -8.68 18.14
C THR A 250 -5.28 -8.09 16.79
N GLU A 251 -4.32 -7.81 15.90
CA GLU A 251 -4.64 -7.20 14.59
C GLU A 251 -5.49 -8.10 13.69
N ASN A 252 -5.39 -9.43 13.84
CA ASN A 252 -5.97 -10.40 12.92
C ASN A 252 -7.33 -10.99 13.36
N GLY A 253 -7.86 -10.57 14.52
CA GLY A 253 -9.09 -11.12 15.08
C GLY A 253 -10.37 -10.37 14.66
N LYS A 254 -10.25 -9.13 14.20
CA LYS A 254 -11.41 -8.23 14.00
C LYS A 254 -12.41 -8.75 12.99
N GLN A 255 -11.93 -9.25 11.83
CA GLN A 255 -12.80 -9.78 10.78
C GLN A 255 -13.67 -10.93 11.31
N PHE A 256 -13.10 -11.82 12.12
CA PHE A 256 -13.84 -12.95 12.70
C PHE A 256 -14.98 -12.50 13.62
N VAL A 257 -14.77 -11.43 14.40
CA VAL A 257 -15.83 -10.87 15.25
C VAL A 257 -16.98 -10.31 14.39
N TRP A 258 -16.66 -9.57 13.32
CA TRP A 258 -17.69 -9.04 12.42
C TRP A 258 -18.42 -10.13 11.64
N ASP A 259 -17.70 -11.18 11.24
CA ASP A 259 -18.23 -12.35 10.54
C ASP A 259 -19.27 -13.12 11.39
N ILE A 260 -19.10 -13.18 12.71
CA ILE A 260 -20.01 -13.90 13.63
C ILE A 260 -21.04 -12.97 14.27
N CYS A 261 -20.61 -11.80 14.75
CA CYS A 261 -21.39 -10.92 15.60
C CYS A 261 -21.72 -9.58 14.93
N GLY A 262 -21.50 -9.40 13.62
CA GLY A 262 -21.72 -8.14 12.93
C GLY A 262 -23.11 -7.55 13.18
N GLN A 263 -24.17 -8.36 13.03
CA GLN A 263 -25.54 -7.91 13.30
C GLN A 263 -25.80 -7.58 14.77
N THR A 264 -25.14 -8.28 15.69
CA THR A 264 -25.24 -7.99 17.13
C THR A 264 -24.53 -6.70 17.48
N ILE A 265 -23.34 -6.45 16.91
CA ILE A 265 -22.60 -5.20 17.08
C ILE A 265 -23.42 -4.02 16.56
N ILE A 266 -24.02 -4.14 15.37
CA ILE A 266 -24.89 -3.10 14.81
C ILE A 266 -26.04 -2.80 15.78
N ARG A 267 -26.74 -3.83 16.28
CA ARG A 267 -27.82 -3.64 17.28
C ARG A 267 -27.34 -2.99 18.58
N ILE A 268 -26.15 -3.35 19.08
CA ILE A 268 -25.56 -2.72 20.27
C ILE A 268 -25.33 -1.23 20.02
N LEU A 269 -24.72 -0.88 18.89
CA LEU A 269 -24.42 0.50 18.52
C LEU A 269 -25.71 1.30 18.33
N MET A 270 -26.68 0.76 17.59
CA MET A 270 -27.98 1.40 17.35
C MET A 270 -28.70 1.69 18.67
N ASN A 271 -28.76 0.72 19.59
CA ASN A 271 -29.38 0.92 20.90
C ASN A 271 -28.64 1.98 21.74
N LYS A 272 -27.31 2.01 21.69
CA LYS A 272 -26.49 2.95 22.46
C LYS A 272 -26.64 4.40 21.98
N TYR A 273 -26.92 4.59 20.71
CA TYR A 273 -27.05 5.90 20.06
C TYR A 273 -28.49 6.22 19.66
N GLU A 274 -29.49 5.64 20.35
CA GLU A 274 -30.92 5.94 20.14
C GLU A 274 -31.37 5.82 18.67
N ASN A 275 -30.82 4.85 17.94
CA ASN A 275 -31.04 4.62 16.51
C ASN A 275 -30.70 5.83 15.61
N LYS A 276 -29.79 6.70 16.05
CA LYS A 276 -29.32 7.86 15.28
C LYS A 276 -27.98 7.57 14.63
N ILE A 277 -27.89 7.86 13.34
CA ILE A 277 -26.63 7.83 12.59
C ILE A 277 -26.18 9.28 12.33
N ASN A 278 -24.97 9.61 12.76
CA ASN A 278 -24.34 10.89 12.48
C ASN A 278 -23.56 10.81 11.17
N TYR A 279 -23.79 11.74 10.25
CA TYR A 279 -23.06 11.82 9.00
C TYR A 279 -22.69 13.26 8.65
N PRO A 280 -21.53 13.47 8.00
CA PRO A 280 -21.14 14.80 7.55
C PRO A 280 -21.87 15.13 6.24
N LYS A 281 -22.50 16.31 6.19
CA LYS A 281 -23.18 16.84 5.02
C LYS A 281 -22.46 18.06 4.49
N LEU A 282 -22.34 18.15 3.17
CA LEU A 282 -21.76 19.31 2.48
C LEU A 282 -22.65 20.54 2.68
N VAL A 283 -22.02 21.65 3.04
CA VAL A 283 -22.65 22.96 3.18
C VAL A 283 -21.82 24.02 2.45
N ASP A 284 -22.47 25.06 1.94
CA ASP A 284 -21.79 26.13 1.19
C ASP A 284 -21.03 27.11 2.10
N VAL A 285 -21.58 27.40 3.29
CA VAL A 285 -21.01 28.29 4.31
C VAL A 285 -21.32 27.76 5.72
N ASP A 286 -20.52 28.15 6.71
CA ASP A 286 -20.68 27.81 8.14
C ASP A 286 -20.73 26.30 8.45
N GLY A 287 -19.76 25.55 7.89
CA GLY A 287 -19.52 24.16 8.30
C GLY A 287 -18.96 24.05 9.71
N ASP A 288 -19.26 22.93 10.39
CA ASP A 288 -18.66 22.61 11.69
C ASP A 288 -17.16 22.30 11.55
N PHE A 289 -16.74 21.78 10.38
CA PHE A 289 -15.33 21.49 10.07
C PHE A 289 -15.08 21.45 8.55
N GLU A 290 -13.80 21.52 8.16
CA GLU A 290 -13.37 21.47 6.77
C GLU A 290 -12.69 20.14 6.44
N TYR A 291 -13.03 19.56 5.28
CA TYR A 291 -12.37 18.37 4.75
C TYR A 291 -12.23 18.44 3.24
N CYS A 292 -10.99 18.30 2.74
CA CYS A 292 -10.66 18.38 1.31
C CYS A 292 -11.14 19.67 0.64
N GLY A 293 -11.09 20.81 1.35
CA GLY A 293 -11.56 22.11 0.84
C GLY A 293 -13.07 22.31 0.85
N ASN A 294 -13.84 21.35 1.40
CA ASN A 294 -15.29 21.46 1.55
C ASN A 294 -15.66 21.72 3.01
N GLN A 295 -16.63 22.60 3.22
CA GLN A 295 -17.24 22.84 4.53
C GLN A 295 -18.29 21.74 4.79
N LEU A 296 -18.21 21.10 5.96
CA LEU A 296 -19.06 19.99 6.36
C LEU A 296 -19.75 20.31 7.69
N LYS A 297 -21.04 19.98 7.77
CA LYS A 297 -21.84 20.05 8.99
C LYS A 297 -22.26 18.66 9.43
N MET A 298 -22.19 18.36 10.72
CA MET A 298 -22.67 17.09 11.25
C MET A 298 -24.20 17.12 11.36
N GLU A 299 -24.87 16.27 10.58
CA GLU A 299 -26.29 16.00 10.71
C GLU A 299 -26.51 14.60 11.31
N HIS A 300 -27.73 14.36 11.79
CA HIS A 300 -28.17 13.05 12.26
C HIS A 300 -29.44 12.63 11.54
N MET A 301 -29.56 11.33 11.27
CA MET A 301 -30.78 10.70 10.80
C MET A 301 -31.22 9.61 11.77
N GLU A 302 -32.53 9.52 12.01
CA GLU A 302 -33.13 8.40 12.74
C GLU A 302 -33.39 7.24 11.79
N VAL A 303 -32.98 6.04 12.18
CA VAL A 303 -33.23 4.82 11.43
C VAL A 303 -34.46 4.13 12.03
N ILE A 304 -35.56 4.13 11.28
CA ILE A 304 -36.78 3.40 11.62
C ILE A 304 -36.63 1.99 11.02
N GLY A 305 -36.73 0.96 11.86
CA GLY A 305 -36.22 -0.39 11.62
C GLY A 305 -36.94 -1.28 10.59
N GLU A 306 -37.26 -0.76 9.40
CA GLU A 306 -37.79 -1.60 8.31
C GLU A 306 -36.76 -1.95 7.21
N GLU A 307 -35.55 -1.37 7.21
CA GLU A 307 -34.52 -1.67 6.20
C GLU A 307 -33.10 -1.82 6.78
N LEU A 308 -32.88 -2.83 7.63
CA LEU A 308 -31.53 -3.35 7.96
C LEU A 308 -31.52 -4.88 7.99
#